data_AF-A0A7M7PFZ8-F1
#
_entry.id   AF-A0A7M7PFZ8-F1
#
_cell.length_a   1.000
_cell.length_b   1.000
_cell.length_c   1.000
_cell.angle_alpha   90.00
_cell.angle_beta   90.00
_cell.angle_gamma   90.00
#
_symmetry.space_group_name_H-M   'P 1'
#
loop_
_entity.id
_entity.type
_entity.pdbx_description
1 polymer ?
#
loop_
_entity_poly.entity_id
_entity_poly.type
_entity_poly.pdbx_seq_one_letter_code
_entity_poly.pdbx_strand_id
1 'polypeptide(L)'
;MFDNVKRVTIMVVRPINSDVIQRIHLPGATELTIQPPEKSYAQPFYEEPTSLPNALLNISPQLVKVTLCDVYIGNRTVEQILVAFRSTHNLKHLETIRFIRCGTDKRMDDFTAVWNLYQFMEVKVEHGKPLGKRTSEQVDGILIDRFTQTTIAREDEITG
;
A
#
# COMPACT_ATOMS: atom_id res chain seq x y z
N MET A 1 -17.13 8.65 21.30
CA MET A 1 -15.69 8.50 21.59
C MET A 1 -15.35 7.03 21.35
N PHE A 2 -14.39 6.73 20.47
CA PHE A 2 -14.09 5.37 19.99
C PHE A 2 -12.91 4.74 20.76
N ASP A 3 -12.78 5.05 22.05
CA ASP A 3 -11.55 4.77 22.82
C ASP A 3 -11.27 3.27 23.02
N ASN A 4 -12.27 2.41 22.74
CA ASN A 4 -12.17 0.96 22.85
C ASN A 4 -12.07 0.23 21.49
N VAL A 5 -12.03 0.95 20.37
CA VAL A 5 -11.95 0.31 19.05
C VAL A 5 -10.53 -0.16 18.79
N LYS A 6 -10.28 -1.44 19.03
CA LYS A 6 -8.95 -2.05 18.80
C LYS A 6 -8.67 -2.33 17.33
N ARG A 7 -9.68 -2.72 16.56
CA ARG A 7 -9.54 -3.11 15.15
C ARG A 7 -10.41 -2.24 14.27
N VAL A 8 -9.79 -1.62 13.28
CA VAL A 8 -10.45 -0.70 12.35
C VAL A 8 -10.22 -1.21 10.94
N THR A 9 -11.27 -1.17 10.12
CA THR A 9 -11.14 -1.31 8.67
C THR A 9 -11.67 -0.06 8.01
N ILE A 10 -10.82 0.60 7.23
CA ILE A 10 -11.17 1.76 6.42
C ILE A 10 -11.39 1.28 4.99
N MET A 11 -12.61 1.44 4.51
CA MET A 11 -12.95 1.18 3.11
C MET A 11 -12.71 2.44 2.28
N VAL A 12 -11.83 2.37 1.30
CA VAL A 12 -11.45 3.54 0.50
C VAL A 12 -12.04 3.45 -0.89
N VAL A 13 -13.00 4.33 -1.18
CA VAL A 13 -13.74 4.38 -2.46
C VAL A 13 -13.05 5.27 -3.49
N ARG A 14 -12.16 6.15 -3.03
CA ARG A 14 -11.33 7.04 -3.84
C ARG A 14 -9.85 6.72 -3.59
N PRO A 15 -8.92 7.22 -4.40
CA PRO A 15 -7.51 7.08 -4.09
C PRO A 15 -7.19 7.63 -2.70
N ILE A 16 -6.33 6.92 -1.97
CA ILE A 16 -5.87 7.34 -0.65
C ILE A 16 -4.98 8.56 -0.82
N ASN A 17 -5.35 9.66 -0.18
CA ASN A 17 -4.52 10.87 -0.08
C ASN A 17 -4.42 11.33 1.37
N SER A 18 -3.46 12.21 1.63
CA SER A 18 -3.11 12.68 2.98
C SER A 18 -4.28 13.37 3.67
N ASP A 19 -5.14 14.07 2.93
CA ASP A 19 -6.34 14.73 3.47
C ASP A 19 -7.34 13.74 4.05
N VAL A 20 -7.52 12.57 3.41
CA VAL A 20 -8.44 11.52 3.89
C VAL A 20 -7.86 10.87 5.15
N ILE A 21 -6.56 10.57 5.17
CA ILE A 21 -5.94 9.96 6.34
C ILE A 21 -5.92 10.92 7.54
N GLN A 22 -5.58 12.20 7.33
CA GLN A 22 -5.49 13.19 8.42
C GLN A 22 -6.82 13.46 9.13
N ARG A 23 -7.96 13.22 8.47
CA ARG A 23 -9.29 13.40 9.07
C ARG A 23 -9.73 12.23 9.95
N ILE A 24 -9.02 11.11 9.89
CA ILE A 24 -9.35 9.91 10.65
C ILE A 24 -8.51 9.93 11.92
N HIS A 25 -9.16 10.04 13.07
CA HIS A 25 -8.52 10.01 14.38
C HIS A 25 -9.18 8.95 15.26
N LEU A 26 -8.45 7.86 15.52
CA LEU A 26 -8.93 6.67 16.22
C LEU A 26 -7.87 6.26 17.27
N PRO A 27 -7.64 7.07 18.32
CA PRO A 27 -6.46 6.96 19.19
C PRO A 27 -6.33 5.64 19.96
N GLY A 28 -7.41 4.86 20.08
CA GLY A 28 -7.42 3.52 20.69
C GLY A 28 -7.20 2.36 19.72
N ALA A 29 -7.03 2.63 18.42
CA ALA A 29 -6.85 1.60 17.40
C ALA A 29 -5.45 0.99 17.47
N THR A 30 -5.39 -0.34 17.52
CA THR A 30 -4.15 -1.14 17.52
C THR A 30 -3.97 -1.91 16.23
N GLU A 31 -5.05 -2.25 15.53
CA GLU A 31 -4.99 -2.86 14.20
C GLU A 31 -5.78 -2.03 13.19
N LEU A 32 -5.15 -1.75 12.06
CA LEU A 32 -5.76 -1.02 10.96
C LEU A 32 -5.66 -1.84 9.66
N THR A 33 -6.78 -1.98 8.98
CA THR A 33 -6.84 -2.46 7.59
C THR A 33 -7.34 -1.34 6.70
N ILE A 34 -6.64 -1.08 5.60
CA ILE A 34 -7.07 -0.19 4.55
C ILE A 34 -7.26 -1.01 3.27
N GLN A 35 -8.46 -0.95 2.72
CA GLN A 35 -8.81 -1.70 1.51
C GLN A 35 -9.91 -1.00 0.73
N PRO A 36 -10.02 -1.20 -0.59
CA PRO A 36 -11.20 -0.77 -1.32
C PRO A 36 -12.44 -1.61 -0.95
N PRO A 37 -13.66 -1.10 -1.19
CA PRO A 37 -14.88 -1.91 -1.10
C PRO A 37 -14.83 -3.11 -2.06
N GLU A 38 -15.48 -4.20 -1.66
CA GLU A 38 -15.63 -5.39 -2.51
C GLU A 38 -16.33 -5.00 -3.82
N LYS A 39 -15.75 -5.40 -4.97
CA LYS A 39 -16.16 -5.03 -6.35
C LYS A 39 -15.83 -3.60 -6.79
N SER A 40 -15.11 -2.80 -5.99
CA SER A 40 -14.60 -1.50 -6.41
C SER A 40 -13.38 -1.64 -7.34
N TYR A 41 -13.03 -0.56 -8.02
CA TYR A 41 -11.82 -0.48 -8.83
C TYR A 41 -10.58 -0.53 -7.94
N ALA A 42 -9.50 -1.12 -8.45
CA ALA A 42 -8.21 -1.08 -7.79
C ALA A 42 -7.81 0.39 -7.61
N GLN A 43 -7.72 0.87 -6.37
CA GLN A 43 -7.37 2.25 -6.12
C GLN A 43 -5.85 2.42 -6.15
N PRO A 44 -5.32 3.34 -6.95
CA PRO A 44 -3.91 3.70 -6.88
C PRO A 44 -3.60 4.37 -5.54
N PHE A 45 -2.41 4.10 -5.02
CA PHE A 45 -1.85 4.83 -3.89
C PHE A 45 -1.24 6.14 -4.42
N TYR A 46 -1.88 7.28 -4.16
CA TYR A 46 -1.40 8.60 -4.61
C TYR A 46 -0.70 9.41 -3.53
N GLU A 47 -0.58 8.87 -2.31
CA GLU A 47 0.24 9.52 -1.31
C GLU A 47 1.72 9.44 -1.65
N GLU A 48 2.45 10.46 -1.20
CA GLU A 48 3.90 10.37 -1.17
C GLU A 48 4.27 9.17 -0.29
N PRO A 49 5.05 8.19 -0.78
CA PRO A 49 5.34 6.96 -0.04
C PRO A 49 5.91 7.19 1.36
N THR A 50 6.64 8.30 1.51
CA THR A 50 7.28 8.75 2.74
C THR A 50 6.31 9.37 3.75
N SER A 51 5.10 9.79 3.34
CA SER A 51 4.10 10.39 4.24
C SER A 51 3.30 9.36 5.02
N LEU A 52 3.22 8.12 4.54
CA LEU A 52 2.38 7.07 5.15
C LEU A 52 2.64 6.87 6.65
N PRO A 53 3.89 6.79 7.15
CA PRO A 53 4.13 6.65 8.59
C PRO A 53 3.52 7.80 9.42
N ASN A 54 3.64 9.05 8.97
CA ASN A 54 3.05 10.20 9.65
C ASN A 54 1.52 10.17 9.56
N ALA A 55 0.99 9.71 8.43
CA ALA A 55 -0.44 9.56 8.23
C ALA A 55 -1.03 8.52 9.22
N LEU A 56 -0.36 7.37 9.39
CA LEU A 56 -0.73 6.35 10.36
C LEU A 56 -0.64 6.85 11.81
N LEU A 57 0.38 7.65 12.14
CA LEU A 57 0.52 8.27 13.46
C LEU A 57 -0.68 9.16 13.81
N ASN A 58 -1.18 9.92 12.84
CA ASN A 58 -2.35 10.78 13.03
C ASN A 58 -3.63 9.96 13.28
N ILE A 59 -3.75 8.79 12.66
CA ILE A 59 -4.85 7.85 12.94
C ILE A 59 -4.73 7.35 14.36
N SER A 60 -3.60 6.72 14.70
CA SER A 60 -3.36 6.21 16.04
C SER A 60 -1.88 5.96 16.29
N PRO A 61 -1.31 6.51 17.38
CA PRO A 61 0.05 6.19 17.80
C PRO A 61 0.18 4.78 18.39
N GLN A 62 -0.93 4.09 18.70
CA GLN A 62 -0.95 2.76 19.32
C GLN A 62 -1.03 1.62 18.30
N LEU A 63 -0.89 1.91 17.00
CA LEU A 63 -0.95 0.87 15.97
C LEU A 63 0.16 -0.15 16.16
N VAL A 64 -0.26 -1.41 16.28
CA VAL A 64 0.59 -2.60 16.34
C VAL A 64 0.64 -3.29 14.98
N LYS A 65 -0.46 -3.22 14.22
CA LYS A 65 -0.57 -3.91 12.94
C LYS A 65 -1.28 -3.05 11.91
N VAL A 66 -0.68 -2.95 10.73
CA VAL A 66 -1.26 -2.27 9.57
C VAL A 66 -1.35 -3.24 8.40
N THR A 67 -2.48 -3.27 7.71
CA THR A 67 -2.69 -4.07 6.50
C THR A 67 -3.18 -3.16 5.37
N LEU A 68 -2.43 -3.11 4.28
CA LEU A 68 -2.86 -2.56 3.01
C LEU A 68 -3.28 -3.73 2.13
N CYS A 69 -4.54 -3.78 1.73
CA CYS A 69 -5.10 -4.88 0.95
C CYS A 69 -5.78 -4.37 -0.30
N ASP A 70 -5.47 -4.96 -1.46
CA ASP A 70 -6.06 -4.60 -2.76
C ASP A 70 -5.89 -3.11 -3.12
N VAL A 71 -4.78 -2.49 -2.70
CA VAL A 71 -4.39 -1.13 -3.10
C VAL A 71 -3.22 -1.23 -4.07
N TYR A 72 -3.29 -0.57 -5.22
CA TYR A 72 -2.19 -0.62 -6.20
C TYR A 72 -1.03 0.29 -5.76
N ILE A 73 0.08 -0.32 -5.32
CA ILE A 73 1.26 0.36 -4.74
C ILE A 73 2.51 0.08 -5.60
N GLY A 74 2.78 -1.20 -5.89
CA GLY A 74 3.97 -1.65 -6.63
C GLY A 74 5.27 -1.71 -5.82
N ASN A 75 6.27 -2.47 -6.29
CA ASN A 75 7.50 -2.77 -5.54
C ASN A 75 8.25 -1.52 -5.08
N ARG A 76 8.58 -0.60 -6.00
CA ARG A 76 9.37 0.61 -5.71
C ARG A 76 8.72 1.45 -4.59
N THR A 77 7.42 1.61 -4.65
CA THR A 77 6.65 2.39 -3.69
C THR A 77 6.62 1.69 -2.32
N VAL A 78 6.48 0.36 -2.29
CA VAL A 78 6.60 -0.44 -1.04
C VAL A 78 7.99 -0.27 -0.42
N GLU A 79 9.07 -0.35 -1.21
CA GLU A 79 10.43 -0.12 -0.71
C GLU A 79 10.58 1.28 -0.08
N GLN A 80 10.07 2.32 -0.74
CA GLN A 80 10.11 3.69 -0.23
C GLN A 80 9.31 3.85 1.08
N ILE A 81 8.12 3.25 1.16
CA ILE A 81 7.30 3.21 2.38
C ILE A 81 8.11 2.56 3.52
N LEU A 82 8.70 1.39 3.26
CA LEU A 82 9.46 0.66 4.26
C LEU A 82 10.65 1.50 4.75
N VAL A 83 11.44 2.06 3.83
CA VAL A 83 12.56 2.96 4.17
C VAL A 83 12.09 4.13 5.03
N ALA A 84 10.94 4.73 4.75
CA ALA A 84 10.39 5.81 5.57
C ALA A 84 10.11 5.39 7.02
N PHE A 85 9.65 4.16 7.24
CA PHE A 85 9.44 3.62 8.59
C PHE A 85 10.73 3.51 9.41
N ARG A 86 11.93 3.39 8.80
CA ARG A 86 13.20 3.44 9.55
C ARG A 86 13.43 4.82 10.19
N SER A 87 12.96 5.87 9.53
CA SER A 87 13.15 7.25 10.00
C SER A 87 12.07 7.68 11.00
N THR A 88 10.89 7.07 10.97
CA THR A 88 9.76 7.47 11.82
C THR A 88 9.80 6.79 13.19
N HIS A 89 10.41 7.45 14.18
CA HIS A 89 10.57 6.92 15.55
C HIS A 89 9.26 6.95 16.37
N ASN A 90 8.16 7.38 15.78
CA ASN A 90 6.92 7.70 16.49
C ASN A 90 5.88 6.56 16.48
N LEU A 91 6.03 5.56 15.61
CA LEU A 91 5.19 4.36 15.59
C LEU A 91 5.87 3.21 16.34
N LYS A 92 6.26 3.46 17.60
CA LYS A 92 7.07 2.53 18.42
C LYS A 92 6.40 1.19 18.71
N HIS A 93 5.07 1.15 18.58
CA HIS A 93 4.27 -0.04 18.82
C HIS A 93 4.03 -0.86 17.57
N LEU A 94 4.40 -0.35 16.39
CA LEU A 94 4.11 -1.02 15.12
C LEU A 94 5.03 -2.22 14.93
N GLU A 95 4.47 -3.40 15.15
CA GLU A 95 5.17 -4.68 15.05
C GLU A 95 5.02 -5.30 13.66
N THR A 96 3.92 -5.01 12.95
CA THR A 96 3.65 -5.66 11.66
C THR A 96 3.04 -4.73 10.62
N ILE A 97 3.58 -4.76 9.41
CA ILE A 97 2.93 -4.21 8.21
C ILE A 97 2.70 -5.31 7.17
N ARG A 98 1.52 -5.32 6.55
CA ARG A 98 1.14 -6.30 5.53
C ARG A 98 0.74 -5.61 4.24
N PHE A 99 1.26 -6.09 3.12
CA PHE A 99 0.86 -5.71 1.77
C PHE A 99 0.23 -6.92 1.09
N ILE A 100 -1.06 -6.88 0.85
CA ILE A 100 -1.82 -7.98 0.26
C ILE A 100 -2.30 -7.57 -1.12
N ARG A 101 -1.88 -8.30 -2.15
CA ARG A 101 -2.24 -8.07 -3.55
C ARG A 101 -2.02 -6.60 -3.97
N CYS A 102 -0.91 -6.01 -3.55
CA CYS A 102 -0.65 -4.58 -3.76
C CYS A 102 0.03 -4.25 -5.10
N GLY A 103 -0.05 -5.16 -6.08
CA GLY A 103 0.66 -5.02 -7.36
C GLY A 103 2.16 -5.31 -7.25
N THR A 104 2.59 -6.04 -6.21
CA THR A 104 3.97 -6.47 -6.04
C THR A 104 4.24 -7.82 -6.70
N ASP A 105 5.51 -8.09 -7.01
CA ASP A 105 6.00 -9.37 -7.53
C ASP A 105 7.13 -9.95 -6.66
N LYS A 106 7.62 -11.13 -7.04
CA LYS A 106 8.63 -11.91 -6.29
C LYS A 106 9.95 -11.18 -6.07
N ARG A 107 10.26 -10.10 -6.81
CA ARG A 107 11.49 -9.31 -6.54
C ARG A 107 11.43 -8.66 -5.15
N MET A 108 10.23 -8.48 -4.61
CA MET A 108 10.02 -7.95 -3.26
C MET A 108 10.37 -8.97 -2.16
N ASP A 109 10.44 -10.28 -2.48
CA ASP A 109 10.73 -11.32 -1.50
C ASP A 109 12.12 -11.15 -0.89
N ASP A 110 13.15 -10.99 -1.72
CA ASP A 110 14.53 -10.79 -1.25
C ASP A 110 14.66 -9.53 -0.40
N PHE A 111 14.02 -8.43 -0.82
CA PHE A 111 14.03 -7.18 -0.07
C PHE A 111 13.36 -7.34 1.30
N THR A 112 12.20 -7.99 1.36
CA THR A 112 11.45 -8.19 2.62
C THR A 112 12.14 -9.17 3.55
N ALA A 113 12.80 -10.19 3.02
CA ALA A 113 13.64 -11.09 3.80
C ALA A 113 14.79 -10.33 4.47
N VAL A 114 15.53 -9.52 3.69
CA VAL A 114 16.59 -8.66 4.22
C VAL A 114 16.03 -7.67 5.25
N TRP A 115 14.88 -7.07 4.97
CA TRP A 115 14.22 -6.15 5.90
C TRP A 115 13.92 -6.80 7.25
N ASN A 116 13.32 -7.99 7.23
CA ASN A 116 12.90 -8.72 8.43
C ASN A 116 14.07 -9.19 9.30
N LEU A 117 15.28 -9.36 8.73
CA LEU A 117 16.49 -9.66 9.50
C LEU A 117 16.90 -8.53 10.45
N TYR A 118 16.56 -7.28 10.13
CA TYR A 118 16.91 -6.14 10.97
C TYR A 118 15.95 -5.96 12.17
N GLN A 119 14.92 -6.81 12.31
CA GLN A 119 14.01 -6.91 13.47
C GLN A 119 13.32 -5.61 13.93
N PHE A 120 13.23 -4.59 13.08
CA PHE A 120 12.53 -3.33 13.42
C PHE A 120 11.00 -3.49 13.43
N MET A 121 10.47 -4.23 12.46
CA MET A 121 9.05 -4.46 12.21
C MET A 121 8.93 -5.63 11.23
N GLU A 122 7.99 -6.55 11.46
CA GLU A 122 7.71 -7.65 10.55
C GLU A 122 6.96 -7.15 9.30
N VAL A 123 7.51 -7.41 8.13
CA VAL A 123 6.90 -7.10 6.83
C VAL A 123 6.41 -8.39 6.20
N LYS A 124 5.11 -8.43 5.86
CA LYS A 124 4.51 -9.53 5.09
C LYS A 124 4.02 -9.02 3.76
N VAL A 125 4.40 -9.71 2.69
CA VAL A 125 3.91 -9.43 1.33
C VAL A 125 3.21 -10.67 0.79
N GLU A 126 1.97 -10.50 0.36
CA GLU A 126 1.24 -11.47 -0.45
C GLU A 126 1.12 -10.87 -1.85
N HIS A 127 1.82 -11.47 -2.81
CA HIS A 127 1.85 -10.97 -4.18
C HIS A 127 0.51 -11.10 -4.89
N GLY A 128 0.34 -10.29 -5.92
CA GLY A 128 -0.84 -10.32 -6.77
C GLY A 128 -1.27 -8.92 -7.14
N LYS A 129 -2.18 -8.85 -8.11
CA LYS A 129 -2.86 -7.62 -8.48
C LYS A 129 -4.08 -7.44 -7.58
N PRO A 130 -4.47 -6.19 -7.26
CA PRO A 130 -5.71 -5.94 -6.55
C PRO A 130 -6.91 -6.57 -7.27
N LEU A 131 -7.89 -7.08 -6.52
CA LEU A 131 -9.06 -7.78 -7.06
C LEU A 131 -10.08 -6.85 -7.78
N GLY A 132 -9.83 -5.55 -7.83
CA GLY A 132 -10.72 -4.57 -8.47
C GLY A 132 -10.55 -4.44 -9.99
N LYS A 133 -11.59 -3.97 -10.68
CA LYS A 133 -11.51 -3.64 -12.12
C LYS A 133 -10.43 -2.58 -12.36
N ARG A 134 -9.60 -2.73 -13.41
CA ARG A 134 -8.69 -1.67 -13.89
C ARG A 134 -9.51 -0.57 -14.54
N THR A 135 -9.27 0.69 -14.22
CA THR A 135 -9.75 1.81 -15.04
C THR A 135 -8.95 1.82 -16.35
N SER A 136 -9.59 1.39 -17.42
CA SER A 136 -9.19 1.67 -18.79
C SER A 136 -9.86 2.98 -19.25
N GLU A 137 -9.38 4.12 -18.76
CA GLU A 137 -9.66 5.44 -19.33
C GLU A 137 -8.41 6.29 -19.10
N GLN A 138 -7.78 7.00 -20.03
CA GLN A 138 -7.87 7.21 -21.48
C GLN A 138 -6.58 8.00 -21.80
N VAL A 139 -5.74 7.54 -22.74
CA VAL A 139 -5.22 8.38 -23.85
C VAL A 139 -4.93 7.42 -25.00
N ASP A 140 -5.48 7.74 -26.16
CA ASP A 140 -5.27 7.05 -27.42
C ASP A 140 -3.82 6.57 -27.63
N GLY A 141 -3.70 5.30 -28.00
CA GLY A 141 -2.60 4.82 -28.84
C GLY A 141 -1.21 4.66 -28.22
N ILE A 142 -0.95 5.06 -26.97
CA ILE A 142 0.36 4.82 -26.34
C ILE A 142 0.18 4.24 -24.94
N LEU A 143 0.40 2.94 -24.85
CA LEU A 143 0.46 2.17 -23.61
C LEU A 143 1.73 2.55 -22.86
N ILE A 144 1.75 3.74 -22.26
CA ILE A 144 2.79 4.11 -21.30
C ILE A 144 2.37 3.49 -19.97
N ASP A 145 2.91 2.31 -19.68
CA ASP A 145 3.00 1.83 -18.31
C ASP A 145 3.90 2.80 -17.52
N ARG A 146 3.30 3.86 -16.97
CA ARG A 146 4.00 4.83 -16.12
C ARG A 146 4.47 4.23 -14.80
N PHE A 147 4.21 2.94 -14.52
CA PHE A 147 4.56 2.31 -13.27
C PHE A 147 5.82 1.43 -13.33
N THR A 148 6.33 1.04 -14.51
CA THR A 148 7.49 0.15 -14.59
C THR A 148 8.70 0.67 -15.38
N GLN A 149 8.61 1.80 -16.10
CA GLN A 149 9.65 2.20 -17.09
C GLN A 149 10.10 1.03 -17.99
N THR A 150 9.28 0.00 -18.19
CA THR A 150 9.61 -1.14 -19.03
C THR A 150 8.67 -1.13 -20.21
N THR A 151 9.20 -0.81 -21.39
CA THR A 151 8.49 -0.91 -22.66
C THR A 151 8.19 -2.38 -22.93
N ILE A 152 6.92 -2.79 -22.83
CA ILE A 152 6.48 -4.08 -23.38
C ILE A 152 6.10 -3.82 -24.83
N ALA A 153 7.02 -4.12 -25.74
CA ALA A 153 6.70 -4.17 -27.17
C ALA A 153 5.65 -5.29 -27.38
N ARG A 154 4.63 -5.01 -28.19
CA ARG A 154 3.75 -6.06 -28.71
C ARG A 154 4.54 -6.90 -29.71
N GLU A 155 4.71 -8.18 -29.44
CA GLU A 155 4.93 -9.18 -30.48
C GLU A 155 3.59 -9.42 -31.18
N ASP A 156 3.23 -8.55 -32.13
CA ASP A 156 2.19 -8.85 -33.10
C ASP A 156 2.87 -9.36 -34.38
N GLU A 157 2.72 -10.66 -34.60
CA GLU A 157 2.59 -11.36 -35.89
C GLU A 157 3.53 -10.93 -37.05
N ILE A 158 4.63 -11.67 -37.22
CA ILE A 158 5.18 -11.91 -38.57
C ILE A 158 4.57 -13.21 -39.08
N THR A 159 3.42 -13.09 -39.71
CA THR A 159 2.98 -13.99 -40.78
C THR A 159 2.67 -13.15 -42.00
N GLY A 160 3.51 -13.30 -43.02
CA GLY A 160 3.47 -12.60 -44.30
C GLY A 160 4.79 -12.72 -45.01
#